data_AF-A0A658NQ62-F1
#
_entry.id   AF-A0A658NQ62-F1
#
_cell.length_a   1.000
_cell.length_b   1.000
_cell.length_c   1.000
_cell.angle_alpha   90.00
_cell.angle_beta   90.00
_cell.angle_gamma   90.00
#
_symmetry.space_group_name_H-M   'P 1'
#
loop_
_entity.id
_entity.type
_entity.pdbx_description
1 polymer ?
#
loop_
_entity_poly.entity_id
_entity_poly.type
_entity_poly.pdbx_seq_one_letter_code
_entity_poly.pdbx_strand_id
1 'polypeptide(L)'
;ERRAVAYEDMLVDAAAYNLVINPRRFDVMVTTNLFGDILSDEAAGILGSLGLCASANLGRSMALFEPIHGSAPDIAGQGIANP
;
A
#
# COMPACT_ATOMS: atom_id res chain seq x y z
N GLU A 1 -11.30 -23.50 -5.53
CA GLU A 1 -10.17 -23.99 -4.71
C GLU A 1 -8.87 -23.49 -5.33
N ARG A 2 -8.20 -22.52 -4.71
CA ARG A 2 -6.95 -21.96 -5.26
C ARG A 2 -5.84 -22.99 -5.07
N ARG A 3 -5.55 -23.77 -6.12
CA ARG A 3 -4.35 -24.61 -6.18
C ARG A 3 -3.10 -23.72 -6.11
N ALA A 4 -2.22 -24.05 -5.15
CA ALA A 4 -0.78 -23.79 -5.11
C ALA A 4 -0.26 -22.33 -5.06
N VAL A 5 -0.84 -21.43 -4.25
CA VAL A 5 -0.11 -20.23 -3.79
C VAL A 5 0.48 -20.53 -2.42
N ALA A 6 1.81 -20.45 -2.28
CA ALA A 6 2.47 -20.59 -0.98
C ALA A 6 2.09 -19.40 -0.09
N TYR A 7 1.82 -19.66 1.19
CA TYR A 7 1.51 -18.62 2.16
C TYR A 7 2.25 -18.88 3.48
N GLU A 8 2.54 -17.81 4.19
CA GLU A 8 3.03 -17.81 5.57
C GLU A 8 2.27 -16.76 6.37
N ASP A 9 2.10 -17.00 7.67
CA ASP A 9 1.51 -16.04 8.59
C ASP A 9 2.62 -15.29 9.34
N MET A 10 2.41 -13.99 9.58
CA MET A 10 3.37 -13.14 10.28
C MET A 10 2.63 -12.16 11.20
N LEU A 11 3.21 -11.89 12.37
CA LEU A 11 2.72 -10.80 13.23
C LEU A 11 2.98 -9.46 12.55
N VAL A 12 2.07 -8.50 12.74
CA VAL A 12 2.11 -7.22 12.01
C VAL A 12 3.37 -6.39 12.32
N ASP A 13 3.87 -6.47 13.54
CA ASP A 13 5.12 -5.81 13.96
C ASP A 13 6.34 -6.39 13.26
N ALA A 14 6.42 -7.72 13.15
CA ALA A 14 7.43 -8.41 12.39
C ALA A 14 7.31 -8.12 10.89
N ALA A 15 6.09 -7.99 10.37
CA ALA A 15 5.84 -7.63 8.97
C ALA A 15 6.34 -6.21 8.68
N ALA A 16 5.99 -5.22 9.50
CA ALA A 16 6.48 -3.84 9.40
C ALA A 16 8.01 -3.79 9.41
N TYR A 17 8.64 -4.42 10.41
CA TYR A 17 10.10 -4.48 10.50
C TYR A 17 10.74 -5.06 9.24
N ASN A 18 10.22 -6.21 8.76
CA ASN A 18 10.74 -6.88 7.57
C ASN A 18 10.48 -6.10 6.28
N LEU A 19 9.39 -5.32 6.21
CA LEU A 19 9.07 -4.48 5.07
C LEU A 19 10.19 -3.46 4.86
N VAL A 20 10.73 -2.87 5.94
CA VAL A 20 11.86 -1.95 5.86
C VAL A 20 13.17 -2.67 5.52
N ILE A 21 13.52 -3.73 6.26
CA ILE A 21 14.87 -4.32 6.15
C ILE A 21 15.04 -5.26 4.95
N ASN A 22 13.97 -5.88 4.46
CA ASN A 22 13.99 -6.82 3.35
C ASN A 22 12.65 -6.84 2.59
N PRO A 23 12.24 -5.72 1.97
CA PRO A 23 10.93 -5.62 1.30
C PRO A 23 10.72 -6.67 0.19
N ARG A 24 11.81 -7.11 -0.45
CA ARG A 24 11.78 -8.06 -1.59
C ARG A 24 11.34 -9.47 -1.21
N ARG A 25 11.20 -9.78 0.08
CA ARG A 25 10.66 -11.08 0.52
C ARG A 25 9.14 -11.19 0.32
N PHE A 26 8.45 -10.06 0.20
CA PHE A 26 7.01 -10.01 0.07
C PHE A 26 6.61 -9.94 -1.41
N ASP A 27 5.55 -10.66 -1.75
CA ASP A 27 4.90 -10.59 -3.06
C ASP A 27 3.49 -10.04 -2.90
N VAL A 28 2.64 -10.76 -2.16
CA VAL A 28 1.28 -10.33 -1.82
C VAL A 28 1.09 -10.39 -0.31
N MET A 29 0.63 -9.27 0.28
CA MET A 29 0.28 -9.17 1.69
C MET A 29 -1.23 -9.01 1.83
N VAL A 30 -1.84 -9.78 2.73
CA VAL A 30 -3.24 -9.63 3.13
C VAL A 30 -3.31 -9.37 4.61
N THR A 31 -4.09 -8.36 5.01
CA THR A 31 -4.19 -7.97 6.42
C THR A 31 -5.53 -7.28 6.69
N THR A 32 -5.79 -6.97 7.96
CA THR A 32 -6.98 -6.23 8.38
C THR A 32 -6.85 -4.74 8.08
N ASN A 33 -8.00 -4.03 8.00
CA ASN A 33 -8.09 -2.63 7.60
C ASN A 33 -6.99 -1.71 8.18
N LEU A 34 -6.90 -1.58 9.51
CA LEU A 34 -5.93 -0.69 10.17
C LEU A 34 -4.47 -1.06 9.89
N PHE A 35 -4.16 -2.35 9.83
CA PHE A 35 -2.80 -2.80 9.53
C PHE A 35 -2.45 -2.61 8.05
N GLY A 36 -3.45 -2.71 7.17
CA GLY A 36 -3.27 -2.44 5.74
C GLY A 36 -2.90 -0.99 5.51
N ASP A 37 -3.65 -0.07 6.13
CA ASP A 37 -3.41 1.38 6.10
C ASP A 37 -1.97 1.73 6.49
N ILE A 38 -1.52 1.23 7.65
CA ILE A 38 -0.16 1.49 8.16
C ILE A 38 0.91 0.90 7.25
N LEU A 39 0.77 -0.38 6.85
CA LEU A 39 1.80 -1.07 6.07
C LEU A 39 1.88 -0.54 4.62
N SER A 40 0.76 -0.07 4.03
CA SER A 40 0.79 0.52 2.70
C SER A 40 1.53 1.86 2.67
N ASP A 41 1.38 2.67 3.72
CA ASP A 41 2.12 3.93 3.86
C ASP A 41 3.61 3.70 4.12
N GLU A 42 3.94 2.69 4.93
CA GLU A 42 5.33 2.28 5.14
C GLU A 42 5.99 1.81 3.83
N ALA A 43 5.28 1.00 3.02
CA ALA A 43 5.73 0.59 1.69
C ALA A 43 5.95 1.79 0.74
N ALA A 44 5.04 2.76 0.76
CA ALA A 44 5.17 3.98 -0.03
C ALA A 44 6.39 4.83 0.40
N GLY A 45 6.68 4.87 1.70
CA GLY A 45 7.87 5.50 2.26
C GLY A 45 9.16 4.87 1.74
N ILE A 46 9.21 3.54 1.58
CA ILE A 46 10.36 2.82 1.02
C ILE A 46 10.58 3.17 -0.46
N LEU A 47 9.50 3.38 -1.22
CA LEU A 47 9.56 3.84 -2.61
C LEU A 47 9.99 5.31 -2.74
N GLY A 48 9.88 6.08 -1.66
CA GLY A 48 10.31 7.47 -1.56
C GLY A 48 9.22 8.51 -1.81
N SER A 49 8.00 8.12 -2.19
CA SER A 49 6.87 9.05 -2.32
C SER A 49 5.51 8.35 -2.36
N LEU A 50 4.56 8.89 -1.59
CA LEU A 50 3.13 8.57 -1.72
C LEU A 50 2.55 9.00 -3.07
N GLY A 51 3.12 10.03 -3.69
CA GLY A 51 2.70 10.55 -5.00
C GLY A 51 2.96 9.60 -6.18
N LEU A 52 3.57 8.44 -5.94
CA LEU A 52 3.81 7.40 -6.94
C LEU A 52 2.92 6.17 -6.75
N CYS A 53 2.15 6.13 -5.67
CA CYS A 53 1.45 4.92 -5.26
C CYS A 53 0.00 4.94 -5.73
N ALA A 54 -0.36 3.94 -6.53
CA ALA A 54 -1.72 3.73 -7.02
C ALA A 54 -2.49 2.79 -6.08
N SER A 55 -3.82 2.95 -6.01
CA SER A 55 -4.71 2.06 -5.26
C SER A 55 -5.98 1.71 -6.02
N ALA A 56 -6.67 0.67 -5.54
CA ALA A 56 -7.96 0.25 -6.06
C ALA A 56 -8.87 -0.31 -4.96
N ASN A 57 -10.10 0.19 -4.92
CA ASN A 57 -11.20 -0.37 -4.14
C ASN A 57 -12.03 -1.27 -5.05
N LEU A 58 -11.97 -2.59 -4.83
CA LEU A 58 -12.60 -3.59 -5.69
C LEU A 58 -13.84 -4.21 -5.03
N GLY A 59 -15.00 -3.97 -5.63
CA GLY A 59 -16.26 -4.62 -5.29
C GLY A 59 -16.64 -5.74 -6.26
N ARG A 60 -17.81 -6.37 -6.06
CA ARG A 60 -18.29 -7.44 -6.94
C ARG A 60 -18.71 -6.96 -8.33
N SER A 61 -19.22 -5.73 -8.43
CA SER A 61 -19.79 -5.16 -9.66
C SER A 61 -19.15 -3.84 -10.09
N MET A 62 -18.31 -3.26 -9.23
CA MET A 62 -17.78 -1.92 -9.36
C MET A 62 -16.32 -1.90 -8.88
N ALA A 63 -15.51 -1.05 -9.48
CA ALA A 63 -14.15 -0.76 -9.05
C ALA A 63 -13.95 0.76 -9.03
N LEU A 64 -13.25 1.25 -8.01
CA LEU A 64 -12.80 2.64 -7.89
C LEU A 64 -11.28 2.64 -7.82
N PHE A 65 -10.64 3.35 -8.73
CA PHE A 65 -9.19 3.55 -8.75
C PHE A 65 -8.90 4.96 -8.27
N GLU A 66 -8.01 5.10 -7.30
CA GLU A 66 -7.64 6.39 -6.72
C GLU A 66 -6.15 6.39 -6.31
N PRO A 67 -5.48 7.54 -6.32
CA PRO A 67 -4.15 7.65 -5.73
C PRO A 67 -4.21 7.38 -4.21
N ILE A 68 -3.11 6.89 -3.64
CA ILE A 68 -3.02 6.74 -2.16
C ILE A 68 -2.90 8.10 -1.49
N HIS A 69 -2.20 9.05 -2.11
CA HIS A 69 -1.96 10.35 -1.50
C HIS A 69 -3.28 11.14 -1.31
N GLY A 70 -3.32 11.92 -0.23
CA GLY A 70 -4.44 12.82 0.05
C GLY A 70 -4.46 14.07 -0.83
N SER A 71 -5.26 15.06 -0.40
CA SER A 71 -5.50 16.30 -1.15
C SER A 71 -4.31 17.28 -1.20
N ALA A 72 -3.29 17.08 -0.37
CA ALA A 72 -2.11 17.94 -0.23
C ALA A 72 -2.43 19.46 -0.28
N PRO A 73 -3.21 19.99 0.69
CA PRO A 73 -3.75 21.35 0.63
C PRO A 73 -2.68 22.45 0.57
N ASP A 74 -1.49 22.16 1.11
CA ASP A 74 -0.32 23.03 1.14
C ASP A 74 0.27 23.31 -0.25
N ILE A 75 0.08 22.41 -1.22
CA ILE A 75 0.54 22.57 -2.62
C ILE A 75 -0.60 22.72 -3.64
N ALA A 76 -1.85 22.70 -3.18
CA ALA A 76 -3.02 22.85 -4.04
C ALA A 76 -2.97 24.18 -4.81
N GLY A 77 -3.20 24.11 -6.12
CA GLY A 77 -3.19 25.28 -7.02
C GLY A 77 -1.80 25.79 -7.41
N GLN A 78 -0.72 25.19 -6.90
CA GLN A 78 0.65 25.61 -7.24
C GLN A 78 1.20 24.95 -8.53
N GLY A 79 0.51 23.95 -9.08
CA GLY A 79 0.92 23.28 -10.32
C GLY A 79 2.14 22.37 -10.19
N ILE A 80 2.48 21.94 -8.97
CA ILE A 80 3.66 21.12 -8.66
C ILE A 80 3.31 19.69 -8.18
N ALA A 81 2.03 19.31 -8.20
CA ALA A 81 1.61 17.97 -7.81
C ALA A 81 2.11 16.92 -8.81
N ASN A 82 2.52 15.77 -8.30
CA ASN A 82 2.81 14.59 -9.13
C ASN A 82 1.47 13.90 -9.46
N PRO A 83 1.06 13.81 -10.73
CA PRO A 83 -0.24 13.26 -11.11
C PRO A 83 -0.34 11.74 -10.97
#